data_AF-A0A1E4FQI4-F1
#
_entry.id   AF-A0A1E4FQI4-F1
#
_cell.length_a   1.000
_cell.length_b   1.000
_cell.length_c   1.000
_cell.angle_alpha   90.00
_cell.angle_beta   90.00
_cell.angle_gamma   90.00
#
_symmetry.space_group_name_H-M   'P 1'
#
loop_
_entity.id
_entity.type
_entity.pdbx_description
1 polymer ?
#
loop_
_entity_poly.entity_id
_entity_poly.type
_entity_poly.pdbx_seq_one_letter_code
_entity_poly.pdbx_strand_id
1 'polypeptide(L)'
;MYAVDNEGRFPDGSGLTGLNTLTQGNYLKRLPTCPNRGVCTFLDYVASTAPDRFSFSCVGNNHGECFPGQTSLNIPSYSNDLGPTQQPPPP
;
A
#
# COMPACT_ATOMS: atom_id res chain seq x y z
N MET A 1 11.98 9.82 0.85
CA MET A 1 13.12 9.13 1.48
C MET A 1 13.67 8.09 0.52
N TYR A 2 13.09 6.89 0.39
CA TYR A 2 13.57 5.87 -0.58
C TYR A 2 13.76 6.40 -2.00
N ALA A 3 12.71 6.98 -2.60
CA ALA A 3 12.78 7.46 -3.99
C ALA A 3 13.84 8.57 -4.21
N VAL A 4 14.18 9.36 -3.18
CA VAL A 4 15.23 10.38 -3.27
C VAL A 4 16.60 9.71 -3.44
N ASP A 5 16.81 8.61 -2.73
CA ASP A 5 18.07 7.86 -2.74
C ASP A 5 18.16 6.85 -3.90
N ASN A 6 17.05 6.64 -4.64
CA ASN A 6 16.92 5.59 -5.67
C ASN A 6 16.39 6.15 -7.01
N GLU A 7 16.84 7.34 -7.42
CA GLU A 7 16.56 7.92 -8.75
C GLU A 7 15.05 8.09 -9.06
N GLY A 8 14.23 8.34 -8.05
CA GLY A 8 12.77 8.45 -8.19
C GLY A 8 12.02 7.12 -8.15
N ARG A 9 12.73 5.98 -8.06
CA ARG A 9 12.12 4.64 -8.07
C ARG A 9 11.53 4.25 -6.73
N PHE A 10 10.60 3.29 -6.79
CA PHE A 10 10.00 2.64 -5.62
C PHE A 10 10.69 1.29 -5.35
N PRO A 11 10.58 0.75 -4.12
CA PRO A 11 11.08 -0.59 -3.82
C PRO A 11 10.51 -1.62 -4.80
N ASP A 12 11.39 -2.36 -5.45
CA ASP A 12 11.02 -3.42 -6.37
C ASP A 12 10.50 -4.66 -5.63
N GLY A 13 9.79 -5.51 -6.35
CA GLY A 13 9.10 -6.68 -5.79
C GLY A 13 7.66 -6.40 -5.36
N SER A 14 6.97 -7.47 -4.96
CA SER A 14 5.57 -7.44 -4.57
C SER A 14 5.35 -7.91 -3.14
N GLY A 15 4.21 -7.50 -2.57
CA GLY A 15 3.79 -7.78 -1.22
C GLY A 15 4.83 -7.39 -0.17
N LEU A 16 4.98 -8.26 0.84
CA LEU A 16 5.88 -8.01 1.96
C LEU A 16 7.35 -7.94 1.54
N THR A 17 7.77 -8.61 0.47
CA THR A 17 9.16 -8.56 0.02
C THR A 17 9.56 -7.13 -0.37
N GLY A 18 8.76 -6.47 -1.21
CA GLY A 18 9.03 -5.09 -1.61
C GLY A 18 8.91 -4.10 -0.45
N LEU A 19 7.92 -4.28 0.43
CA LEU A 19 7.79 -3.44 1.63
C LEU A 19 8.94 -3.63 2.62
N ASN A 20 9.45 -4.84 2.79
CA ASN A 20 10.57 -5.12 3.69
C ASN A 20 11.86 -4.43 3.27
N THR A 21 12.03 -4.09 1.99
CA THR A 21 13.16 -3.24 1.54
C THR A 21 13.18 -1.89 2.27
N LEU A 22 12.00 -1.34 2.62
CA LEU A 22 11.92 -0.08 3.36
C LEU A 22 12.40 -0.21 4.81
N THR A 23 12.13 -1.34 5.46
CA THR A 23 12.58 -1.57 6.84
C THR A 23 14.05 -2.00 6.90
N GLN A 24 14.47 -2.88 5.99
CA GLN A 24 15.86 -3.32 5.87
C GLN A 24 16.81 -2.18 5.47
N GLY A 25 16.35 -1.30 4.58
CA GLY A 25 17.08 -0.11 4.16
C GLY A 25 17.04 1.05 5.17
N ASN A 26 16.45 0.85 6.36
CA ASN A 26 16.27 1.88 7.40
C ASN A 26 15.44 3.12 6.98
N TYR A 27 14.62 3.01 5.93
CA TYR A 27 13.67 4.04 5.54
C TYR A 27 12.43 4.07 6.44
N LEU A 28 12.09 2.94 7.03
CA LEU A 28 11.02 2.80 8.03
C LEU A 28 11.52 1.98 9.21
N LYS A 29 11.14 2.37 10.44
CA LYS A 29 11.45 1.58 11.64
C LYS A 29 10.70 0.24 11.68
N ARG A 30 9.49 0.21 11.12
CA ARG A 30 8.62 -0.97 11.01
C ARG A 30 7.55 -0.73 9.94
N LEU A 31 6.99 -1.81 9.43
CA LEU A 31 5.78 -1.72 8.60
C LEU A 31 4.56 -1.34 9.45
N PRO A 32 3.65 -0.52 8.92
CA PRO A 32 2.41 -0.16 9.61
C PRO A 32 1.49 -1.37 9.75
N THR A 33 0.75 -1.42 10.86
CA THR A 33 -0.31 -2.41 11.11
C THR A 33 -1.67 -1.75 10.90
N CYS A 34 -2.64 -2.50 10.38
CA CYS A 34 -4.02 -2.05 10.33
C CYS A 34 -4.56 -1.94 11.77
N PRO A 35 -5.05 -0.78 12.22
CA PRO A 35 -5.55 -0.62 13.58
C PRO A 35 -6.71 -1.56 13.91
N ASN A 36 -7.60 -1.81 12.94
CA ASN A 36 -8.76 -2.68 13.16
C ASN A 36 -8.37 -4.17 13.24
N ARG A 37 -7.31 -4.58 12.52
CA ARG A 37 -6.90 -5.98 12.45
C ARG A 37 -5.75 -6.34 13.39
N GLY A 38 -4.98 -5.35 13.84
CA GLY A 38 -3.81 -5.53 14.70
C GLY A 38 -2.57 -6.12 14.03
N VAL A 39 -2.61 -6.38 12.72
CA VAL A 39 -1.48 -6.92 11.94
C VAL A 39 -1.26 -6.14 10.64
N CYS A 40 -0.14 -6.38 9.97
CA CYS A 40 0.12 -5.80 8.64
C CYS A 40 -0.83 -6.43 7.62
N THR A 41 -1.55 -5.58 6.88
CA THR A 41 -2.50 -5.97 5.83
C THR A 41 -2.12 -5.45 4.46
N PHE A 42 -1.00 -4.73 4.32
CA PHE A 42 -0.48 -4.18 3.06
C PHE A 42 0.25 -5.26 2.23
N LEU A 43 -0.42 -6.40 2.03
CA LEU A 43 0.16 -7.60 1.44
C LEU A 43 0.15 -7.59 -0.09
N ASP A 44 -0.59 -6.65 -0.68
CA ASP A 44 -0.78 -6.49 -2.12
C ASP A 44 0.10 -5.39 -2.71
N TYR A 45 1.10 -4.92 -1.97
CA TYR A 45 2.06 -3.94 -2.49
C TYR A 45 2.60 -4.37 -3.85
N VAL A 46 2.61 -3.45 -4.79
CA VAL A 46 3.22 -3.67 -6.10
C VAL A 46 3.87 -2.38 -6.56
N ALA A 47 5.02 -2.51 -7.21
CA ALA A 47 5.67 -1.42 -7.93
C ALA A 47 6.06 -1.87 -9.35
N SER A 48 5.96 -0.94 -10.30
CA SER A 48 6.46 -1.07 -11.67
C SER A 48 7.35 0.13 -11.99
N THR A 49 8.32 -0.07 -12.89
CA THR A 49 9.27 0.98 -13.32
C THR A 49 9.00 1.54 -14.72
N ALA A 50 8.06 0.94 -15.47
CA ALA A 50 7.70 1.36 -16.81
C ALA A 50 6.19 1.19 -17.08
N PRO A 51 5.35 2.18 -16.70
CA PRO A 51 5.67 3.44 -16.01
C PRO A 51 6.01 3.25 -14.52
N ASP A 52 6.67 4.24 -13.91
CA ASP A 52 6.94 4.30 -12.46
C ASP A 52 5.63 4.43 -11.69
N ARG A 53 5.19 3.32 -11.09
CA ARG A 53 3.94 3.24 -10.35
C ARG A 53 4.12 2.39 -9.11
N PHE A 54 3.38 2.71 -8.06
CA PHE A 54 3.19 1.79 -6.96
C PHE A 54 1.76 1.87 -6.44
N SER A 55 1.29 0.77 -5.87
CA SER A 55 0.05 0.73 -5.13
C SER A 55 0.11 -0.24 -3.97
N PHE A 56 -0.76 -0.03 -2.99
CA PHE A 56 -1.02 -0.96 -1.89
C PHE A 56 -2.40 -0.68 -1.29
N SER A 57 -2.93 -1.64 -0.55
CA SER A 57 -4.20 -1.48 0.16
C SER A 57 -4.22 -2.16 1.51
N CYS A 58 -5.20 -1.81 2.33
CA CYS A 58 -5.52 -2.59 3.52
C CYS A 58 -6.30 -3.87 3.11
N VAL A 59 -5.58 -4.95 2.77
CA VAL A 59 -6.18 -6.16 2.19
C VAL A 59 -7.24 -6.79 3.10
N GLY A 60 -8.43 -7.02 2.55
CA GLY A 60 -9.61 -7.59 3.22
C GLY A 60 -10.72 -6.57 3.48
N ASN A 61 -11.75 -7.00 4.22
CA ASN A 61 -12.84 -6.12 4.69
C ASN A 61 -12.56 -5.59 6.10
N ASN A 62 -11.45 -4.86 6.27
CA ASN A 62 -11.06 -4.37 7.60
C ASN A 62 -11.74 -3.04 7.97
N HIS A 63 -12.46 -2.41 7.05
CA HIS A 63 -13.01 -1.08 7.24
C HIS A 63 -14.48 -0.95 6.81
N GLY A 64 -15.18 -2.04 6.48
CA GLY A 64 -16.58 -1.99 6.04
C GLY A 64 -17.53 -1.31 7.03
N GLU A 65 -17.25 -1.41 8.34
CA GLU A 65 -18.03 -0.72 9.38
C GLU A 65 -17.88 0.81 9.32
N CYS A 66 -16.74 1.31 8.82
CA CYS A 66 -16.52 2.74 8.65
C CYS A 66 -17.22 3.31 7.41
N PHE A 67 -17.65 2.45 6.49
CA PHE A 67 -18.27 2.84 5.21
C PHE A 67 -19.60 2.10 4.99
N PRO A 68 -20.68 2.46 5.73
CA PRO A 68 -21.98 1.82 5.59
C PRO A 68 -22.48 1.84 4.14
N GLY A 69 -22.88 0.68 3.63
CA GLY A 69 -23.37 0.51 2.25
C GLY A 69 -22.28 0.28 1.19
N GLN A 70 -21.00 0.34 1.57
CA GLN A 70 -19.90 0.03 0.66
C GLN A 70 -19.49 -1.44 0.78
N THR A 71 -19.54 -2.19 -0.32
CA THR A 71 -19.14 -3.61 -0.40
C THR A 71 -17.69 -3.81 -0.83
N SER A 72 -16.98 -2.71 -1.03
CA SER A 72 -15.62 -2.72 -1.55
C SER A 72 -14.63 -3.24 -0.51
N LEU A 73 -13.88 -4.25 -0.90
CA LEU A 73 -12.75 -4.76 -0.14
C LEU A 73 -11.53 -3.86 -0.36
N ASN A 74 -10.48 -4.07 0.44
CA ASN A 74 -9.16 -3.49 0.17
C ASN A 74 -9.16 -1.96 0.24
N ILE A 75 -9.88 -1.40 1.22
CA ILE A 75 -9.90 0.02 1.52
C ILE A 75 -9.34 0.25 2.94
N PRO A 76 -8.59 1.34 3.20
CA PRO A 76 -8.10 2.31 2.21
C PRO A 76 -7.09 1.69 1.25
N SER A 77 -7.00 2.25 0.05
CA SER A 77 -5.91 1.97 -0.89
C SER A 77 -5.22 3.26 -1.31
N TYR A 78 -4.00 3.11 -1.81
CA TYR A 78 -3.22 4.22 -2.34
C TYR A 78 -2.52 3.76 -3.60
N SER A 79 -2.50 4.63 -4.61
CA SER A 79 -1.53 4.55 -5.71
C SER A 79 -0.93 5.92 -5.96
N ASN A 80 0.29 5.98 -6.49
CA ASN A 80 0.91 7.25 -6.81
C ASN A 80 0.19 8.01 -7.94
N ASP A 81 -0.51 7.32 -8.83
CA ASP A 81 -1.24 7.94 -9.93
C ASP A 81 -2.62 8.48 -9.53
N LEU A 82 -3.30 7.81 -8.58
CA LEU A 82 -4.68 8.14 -8.19
C LEU A 82 -4.75 8.84 -6.82
N GLY A 83 -3.69 8.75 -6.02
CA GLY A 83 -3.67 9.21 -4.63
C GLY A 83 -4.40 8.25 -3.69
N PRO A 84 -4.76 8.72 -2.47
CA PRO A 84 -5.49 7.91 -1.50
C PRO A 84 -6.94 7.72 -1.95
N THR A 85 -7.41 6.47 -1.97
CA THR A 85 -8.80 6.14 -2.27
C THR A 85 -9.44 5.41 -1.10
N GLN A 86 -10.64 5.87 -0.75
CA GLN A 86 -11.54 5.22 0.20
C GLN A 86 -12.68 4.49 -0.52
N GLN A 87 -12.71 4.59 -1.84
CA GLN A 87 -13.64 3.94 -2.75
C GLN A 87 -12.83 3.09 -3.74
N PRO A 88 -13.40 1.98 -4.24
CA PRO A 88 -12.75 1.20 -5.29
C PRO A 88 -12.49 2.12 -6.50
N PRO A 89 -11.38 1.90 -7.24
CA PRO A 89 -11.14 2.68 -8.46
C PRO A 89 -12.37 2.59 -9.38
N PRO A 90 -12.75 3.68 -10.08
CA PRO A 90 -13.84 3.62 -11.03
C PRO A 90 -13.57 2.56 -12.11
N PRO A 91 -14.62 1.96 -12.70
CA PRO A 91 -14.50 0.92 -13.71
C PRO A 91 -13.76 1.38 -14.97
#